data_AF-A0A6G0QZI0-F1
#
_entry.id   AF-A0A6G0QZI0-F1
#
_cell.length_a   1.000
_cell.length_b   1.000
_cell.length_c   1.000
_cell.angle_alpha   90.00
_cell.angle_beta   90.00
_cell.angle_gamma   90.00
#
_symmetry.space_group_name_H-M   'P 1'
#
loop_
_entity.id
_entity.type
_entity.pdbx_description
1 polymer ?
#
loop_
_entity_poly.entity_id
_entity_poly.type
_entity_poly.pdbx_seq_one_letter_code
_entity_poly.pdbx_strand_id
1 'polypeptide(L)'
;MEPSDLDLVVALLRQFAETVEKKDGCPPLAKVNVEHNTGETAPIMLRRRRHAVTENMVIDKEVDDMLANKVIEEGEGAWGFPLVLV
;
A
#
# COMPACT_ATOMS: atom_id res chain seq x y z
N MET A 1 14.10 -32.93 2.29
CA MET A 1 13.66 -32.33 1.02
C MET A 1 14.57 -32.91 -0.01
N GLU A 2 14.01 -33.69 -0.93
CA GLU A 2 14.82 -34.38 -1.93
C GLU A 2 15.39 -33.34 -2.91
N PRO A 3 16.53 -33.61 -3.56
CA PRO A 3 17.12 -32.69 -4.53
C PRO A 3 16.13 -32.28 -5.64
N SER A 4 15.25 -33.21 -6.03
CA SER A 4 14.17 -32.99 -7.01
C SER A 4 13.14 -31.95 -6.58
N ASP A 5 12.89 -31.83 -5.28
CA ASP A 5 11.93 -30.86 -4.75
C ASP A 5 12.50 -29.44 -4.83
N LEU A 6 13.81 -29.29 -4.59
CA LEU A 6 14.51 -28.02 -4.69
C LEU A 6 14.47 -27.50 -6.14
N ASP A 7 14.71 -28.37 -7.12
CA ASP A 7 14.66 -28.02 -8.53
C ASP A 7 13.28 -27.53 -8.97
N LEU A 8 12.22 -28.17 -8.44
CA LEU A 8 10.84 -27.75 -8.68
C LEU A 8 10.55 -26.36 -8.08
N VAL A 9 11.00 -26.10 -6.86
CA VAL A 9 10.83 -24.79 -6.21
C VAL A 9 11.55 -23.70 -7.00
N VAL A 10 12.77 -23.95 -7.47
CA VAL A 10 13.52 -22.99 -8.28
C VAL A 10 12.83 -22.73 -9.62
N ALA A 11 12.30 -23.76 -10.28
CA ALA A 11 11.54 -23.60 -11.52
C ALA A 11 10.28 -22.74 -11.31
N LEU A 12 9.55 -22.96 -10.22
CA LEU A 12 8.37 -22.16 -9.86
C LEU A 12 8.74 -20.70 -9.58
N LEU A 13 9.79 -20.44 -8.80
CA LEU A 13 10.23 -19.06 -8.51
C LEU A 13 10.65 -18.32 -9.78
N ARG A 14 11.29 -19.00 -10.73
CA ARG A 14 11.62 -18.41 -12.04
C ARG A 14 10.38 -18.14 -12.88
N GLN A 15 9.41 -19.06 -12.88
CA GLN A 15 8.16 -18.90 -13.62
C GLN A 15 7.32 -17.73 -13.10
N PHE A 16 7.32 -17.51 -11.78
CA PHE A 16 6.56 -16.44 -11.12
C PHE A 16 7.46 -15.28 -10.65
N ALA A 17 8.62 -15.11 -11.29
CA ALA A 17 9.60 -14.10 -10.89
C ALA A 17 8.98 -12.69 -10.82
N GLU A 18 8.17 -12.30 -11.80
CA GLU A 18 7.50 -10.98 -11.82
C GLU A 18 6.53 -10.75 -10.65
N THR A 19 6.03 -11.82 -10.03
CA THR A 19 5.11 -11.75 -8.88
C THR A 19 5.88 -11.75 -7.57
N VAL A 20 7.01 -12.46 -7.52
CA VAL A 20 7.87 -12.59 -6.33
C VAL A 20 8.85 -11.43 -6.20
N GLU A 21 9.25 -10.84 -7.32
CA GLU A 21 10.11 -9.67 -7.34
C GLU A 21 9.49 -8.53 -6.54
N LYS A 22 10.30 -7.99 -5.63
CA LYS A 22 9.94 -6.79 -4.88
C LYS A 22 9.94 -5.62 -5.86
N LYS A 23 8.77 -5.30 -6.38
CA LYS A 23 8.56 -4.09 -7.17
C LYS A 23 8.54 -2.88 -6.23
N ASP A 24 9.12 -1.78 -6.69
CA ASP A 24 8.98 -0.51 -6.01
C ASP A 24 7.52 -0.05 -6.09
N GLY A 25 7.04 0.58 -5.01
CA GLY A 25 5.63 0.94 -4.84
C GLY A 25 4.74 -0.21 -4.33
N CYS A 26 3.42 0.01 -4.40
CA CYS A 26 2.40 -1.00 -4.04
C CYS A 26 1.55 -1.32 -5.29
N PRO A 27 2.09 -2.04 -6.28
CA PRO A 27 1.32 -2.40 -7.46
C PRO A 27 0.14 -3.30 -7.07
N PRO A 28 -1.05 -3.12 -7.68
CA PRO A 28 -2.21 -3.95 -7.35
C PRO A 28 -1.90 -5.43 -7.58
N LEU A 29 -1.98 -6.21 -6.50
CA LEU A 29 -1.73 -7.66 -6.50
C LEU A 29 -2.75 -8.45 -7.32
N ALA A 30 -3.95 -7.90 -7.50
CA ALA A 30 -5.03 -8.51 -8.26
C ALA A 30 -5.23 -7.82 -9.60
N LYS A 31 -5.31 -8.61 -10.68
CA LYS A 31 -5.76 -8.14 -12.01
C LYS A 31 -7.29 -7.98 -12.10
N VAL A 32 -8.00 -8.25 -11.00
CA VAL A 32 -9.46 -8.21 -10.93
C VAL A 32 -9.86 -6.91 -10.25
N ASN A 33 -10.74 -6.16 -10.90
CA ASN A 33 -11.30 -4.94 -10.34
C ASN A 33 -12.34 -5.32 -9.28
N VAL A 34 -11.90 -5.38 -8.03
CA VAL A 34 -12.76 -5.53 -6.86
C VAL A 34 -12.73 -4.21 -6.09
N GLU A 35 -13.88 -3.59 -5.89
CA GLU A 35 -14.01 -2.34 -5.14
C GLU A 35 -14.46 -2.62 -3.72
N HIS A 36 -13.81 -1.96 -2.75
CA HIS A 36 -14.18 -2.03 -1.34
C HIS A 36 -15.18 -0.90 -1.03
N ASN A 37 -16.44 -1.26 -0.77
CA ASN A 37 -17.51 -0.29 -0.47
C ASN A 37 -17.72 -0.13 1.03
N THR A 38 -17.86 1.12 1.48
CA THR A 38 -18.13 1.48 2.89
C THR A 38 -19.63 1.35 3.27
N GLY A 39 -20.47 0.93 2.31
CA GLY A 39 -21.92 0.80 2.47
C GLY A 39 -22.62 2.15 2.65
N GLU A 40 -23.66 2.18 3.48
CA GLU A 40 -24.47 3.39 3.76
C GLU A 40 -24.00 4.17 5.00
N THR A 41 -22.78 3.89 5.48
CA THR A 41 -22.27 4.52 6.70
C THR A 41 -22.11 6.02 6.50
N ALA A 42 -22.60 6.82 7.46
CA ALA A 42 -22.45 8.27 7.41
C ALA A 42 -20.96 8.69 7.51
N PRO A 43 -20.52 9.71 6.75
CA PRO A 43 -19.13 10.15 6.77
C PRO A 43 -18.73 10.75 8.12
N ILE A 44 -17.46 10.57 8.47
CA ILE A 44 -16.85 11.20 9.64
C ILE A 44 -15.58 11.94 9.25
N MET A 45 -15.48 13.19 9.71
CA MET A 45 -14.32 14.03 9.49
C MET A 45 -13.61 14.33 10.80
N LEU A 46 -12.60 13.52 11.12
CA LEU A 46 -11.80 13.66 12.34
C LEU A 46 -10.68 14.68 12.17
N ARG A 47 -10.37 15.43 13.23
CA ARG A 47 -9.28 16.39 13.23
C ARG A 47 -7.91 15.70 13.15
N ARG A 48 -7.01 16.21 12.30
CA ARG A 48 -5.61 15.79 12.21
C ARG A 48 -4.90 15.92 13.57
N ARG A 49 -4.06 14.94 13.91
CA ARG A 49 -3.16 15.00 15.08
C ARG A 49 -2.03 16.02 14.86
N ARG A 50 -1.60 16.64 15.96
CA ARG A 50 -0.38 17.47 15.94
C ARG A 50 0.82 16.53 16.04
N HIS A 51 1.72 16.65 15.09
CA HIS A 51 3.00 15.93 15.07
C HIS A 51 4.13 16.93 15.23
N ALA A 52 5.26 16.49 15.79
CA ALA A 52 6.47 17.29 15.85
C ALA A 52 6.94 17.65 14.43
N VAL A 53 7.74 18.71 14.29
CA VAL A 53 8.25 19.14 12.97
C VAL A 53 9.05 18.01 12.30
N THR A 54 9.88 17.31 13.08
CA THR A 54 10.67 16.17 12.59
C THR A 54 9.81 15.01 12.12
N GLU A 55 8.68 14.75 12.78
CA GLU A 55 7.73 13.71 12.37
C GLU A 55 6.98 14.12 11.10
N ASN A 56 6.57 15.39 10.98
CA ASN A 56 5.93 15.88 9.75
C ASN A 56 6.85 15.73 8.54
N MET A 57 8.16 15.99 8.69
CA MET A 57 9.12 15.77 7.59
C MET A 57 9.15 14.31 7.10
N VAL A 58 9.02 13.34 8.01
CA VAL A 58 8.94 11.93 7.64
C VAL A 58 7.60 11.63 6.96
N ILE A 59 6.50 12.13 7.53
CA ILE A 59 5.15 11.94 6.97
C ILE A 59 5.07 12.51 5.55
N ASP A 60 5.53 13.74 5.34
CA ASP A 60 5.46 14.41 4.04
C ASP A 60 6.28 13.63 2.99
N LYS A 61 7.46 13.13 3.36
CA LYS A 61 8.27 12.28 2.48
C LYS A 61 7.55 10.98 2.10
N GLU A 62 6.97 10.26 3.05
CA GLU A 62 6.26 9.01 2.76
C GLU A 62 5.00 9.26 1.91
N VAL A 63 4.30 10.36 2.15
CA VAL A 63 3.15 10.77 1.32
C VAL A 63 3.60 11.07 -0.11
N ASP A 64 4.69 11.79 -0.31
CA ASP A 64 5.25 12.07 -1.65
C ASP A 64 5.64 10.77 -2.37
N ASP A 65 6.31 9.84 -1.68
CA ASP A 65 6.69 8.53 -2.22
C ASP A 65 5.45 7.68 -2.59
N MET A 66 4.40 7.71 -1.78
CA MET A 66 3.15 7.00 -2.06
C MET A 66 2.37 7.62 -3.23
N LEU A 67 2.34 8.96 -3.34
CA LEU A 67 1.74 9.67 -4.48
C LEU A 67 2.48 9.36 -5.79
N ALA A 68 3.81 9.39 -5.78
CA ALA A 68 4.63 9.05 -6.95
C ALA A 68 4.38 7.61 -7.42
N ASN A 69 4.20 6.69 -6.48
CA ASN A 69 3.89 5.29 -6.74
C ASN A 69 2.40 5.01 -7.01
N LYS A 70 1.53 6.03 -7.00
CA LYS A 70 0.07 5.91 -7.19
C LYS A 70 -0.61 4.96 -6.20
N VAL A 71 -0.07 4.85 -4.99
CA VAL A 71 -0.65 4.08 -3.89
C VAL A 71 -1.80 4.84 -3.23
N ILE A 72 -1.70 6.18 -3.22
CA ILE A 72 -2.72 7.10 -2.74
C ILE A 72 -2.98 8.19 -3.78
N GLU A 73 -4.08 8.91 -3.61
CA GLU A 73 -4.48 10.05 -4.43
C GLU A 73 -5.03 11.18 -3.53
N GLU A 74 -5.09 12.40 -4.07
CA GLU A 74 -5.75 13.52 -3.38
C GLU A 74 -7.25 13.24 -3.25
N GLY A 75 -7.76 13.34 -2.02
CA GLY A 75 -9.16 13.09 -1.72
C GLY A 75 -9.93 14.37 -1.41
N GLU A 76 -11.08 14.56 -2.05
CA GLU A 76 -12.06 15.63 -1.75
C GLU A 76 -13.27 15.11 -0.93
N GLY A 77 -13.17 13.89 -0.39
CA GLY A 77 -14.25 13.22 0.31
C GLY A 77 -14.57 13.84 1.69
N ALA A 78 -15.81 13.63 2.15
CA ALA A 78 -16.24 14.03 3.50
C ALA A 78 -15.69 13.14 4.63
N TRP A 79 -14.82 12.18 4.29
CA TRP A 79 -14.18 11.25 5.21
C TRP A 79 -12.76 11.68 5.50
N GLY A 80 -12.36 11.60 6.77
CA GLY A 80 -10.94 11.60 7.07
C GLY A 80 -10.62 11.21 8.50
N PHE A 81 -9.43 10.63 8.63
CA PHE A 81 -8.94 10.00 9.84
C PHE A 81 -7.55 10.53 10.17
N PRO A 82 -7.20 10.69 11.46
CA PRO A 82 -5.88 11.17 11.83
C PRO A 82 -4.81 10.09 11.59
N LEU A 83 -3.71 10.48 10.95
CA LEU A 83 -2.52 9.65 10.79
C LEU A 83 -1.71 9.57 12.10
N VAL A 84 -1.08 8.41 12.34
CA VAL A 84 -0.12 8.17 13.42
C VAL A 84 1.14 7.55 12.79
N LEU A 85 2.30 8.08 13.16
CA LEU A 85 3.60 7.48 12.81
C LEU A 85 3.93 6.38 13.83
N VAL A 86 4.38 5.21 13.38
CA VAL A 86 4.63 4.00 14.19
C VAL A 86 6.11 3.66 14.21
#